data_AF-A0A957BQ84-F1
#
_entry.id   AF-A0A957BQ84-F1
#
_cell.length_a   1.000
_cell.length_b   1.000
_cell.length_c   1.000
_cell.angle_alpha   90.00
_cell.angle_beta   90.00
_cell.angle_gamma   90.00
#
_symmetry.space_group_name_H-M   'P 1'
#
loop_
_entity.id
_entity.type
_entity.pdbx_description
1 polymer ?
#
loop_
_entity_poly.entity_id
_entity_poly.type
_entity_poly.pdbx_seq_one_letter_code
_entity_poly.pdbx_strand_id
1 'polypeptide(L)'
;MGFNFERGVGEMLEDLGHRAESILYKVFERTRGQVNLFERFTRYDLKYPQRAECGNVHFAPNSVRDYDWGNPRPVLSLCDQWYHFPRLDGNPKLVDAHEWGGGDIRAHHRWWLHHFPHITGESDGIAWNWWQYVIDPNTVP
;
A
#
# COMPACT_ATOMS: atom_id res chain seq x y z
N MET A 1 -3.12 -3.76 19.25
CA MET A 1 -2.75 -4.88 18.36
C MET A 1 -1.50 -5.54 18.92
N GLY A 2 -1.37 -6.86 18.80
CA GLY A 2 -0.26 -7.63 19.35
C GLY A 2 0.04 -8.83 18.47
N PHE A 3 1.32 -9.14 18.31
CA PHE A 3 1.75 -10.21 17.43
C PHE A 3 1.43 -11.60 18.01
N ASN A 4 0.99 -12.51 17.14
CA ASN A 4 0.89 -13.91 17.50
C ASN A 4 2.26 -14.59 17.31
N PHE A 5 2.91 -14.92 18.43
CA PHE A 5 4.21 -15.59 18.45
C PHE A 5 4.17 -17.06 17.99
N GLU A 6 2.99 -17.64 17.80
CA GLU A 6 2.81 -18.97 17.21
C GLU A 6 2.87 -18.93 15.67
N ARG A 7 2.93 -17.75 15.06
CA ARG A 7 2.98 -17.54 13.61
C ARG A 7 4.35 -17.04 13.13
N GLY A 8 4.52 -17.02 11.81
CA GLY A 8 5.74 -16.55 11.17
C GLY A 8 5.85 -15.03 11.12
N VAL A 9 7.06 -14.56 10.76
CA VAL A 9 7.35 -13.13 10.56
C VAL A 9 6.50 -12.52 9.45
N GLY A 10 6.10 -13.32 8.44
CA GLY A 10 5.20 -12.87 7.38
C GLY A 10 3.86 -12.42 7.95
N GLU A 11 3.26 -13.22 8.83
CA GLU A 11 1.97 -12.90 9.45
C GLU A 11 2.08 -11.79 10.49
N MET A 12 3.25 -11.59 11.13
CA MET A 12 3.49 -10.40 11.96
C MET A 12 3.51 -9.12 11.11
N LEU A 13 4.10 -9.16 9.91
CA LEU A 13 4.09 -8.04 8.97
C LEU A 13 2.69 -7.81 8.41
N GLU A 14 1.94 -8.87 8.17
CA GLU A 14 0.54 -8.80 7.76
C GLU A 14 -0.34 -8.14 8.83
N ASP A 15 -0.19 -8.52 10.11
CA ASP A 15 -0.91 -7.90 11.23
C ASP A 15 -0.64 -6.38 11.29
N LEU A 16 0.63 -5.98 11.16
CA LEU A 16 0.98 -4.56 11.04
C LEU A 16 0.39 -3.92 9.78
N GLY A 17 0.35 -4.65 8.67
CA GLY A 17 -0.28 -4.21 7.43
C GLY A 17 -1.77 -3.92 7.62
N HIS A 18 -2.51 -4.83 8.24
CA HIS A 18 -3.94 -4.65 8.55
C HIS A 18 -4.18 -3.49 9.51
N ARG A 19 -3.28 -3.27 10.48
CA ARG A 19 -3.29 -2.05 11.30
C ARG A 19 -3.20 -0.81 10.44
N ALA A 20 -2.23 -0.78 9.55
CA ALA A 20 -1.99 0.35 8.68
C ALA A 20 -3.20 0.62 7.77
N GLU A 21 -3.79 -0.42 7.17
CA GLU A 21 -5.02 -0.29 6.38
C GLU A 21 -6.15 0.29 7.20
N SER A 22 -6.44 -0.28 8.37
CA SER A 22 -7.52 0.19 9.24
C SER A 22 -7.36 1.66 9.62
N ILE A 23 -6.15 2.06 10.01
CA ILE A 23 -5.85 3.45 10.40
C ILE A 23 -5.92 4.38 9.20
N LEU A 24 -5.33 4.02 8.06
CA LEU A 24 -5.31 4.91 6.89
C LEU A 24 -6.70 5.01 6.25
N TYR A 25 -7.52 3.96 6.27
CA TYR A 25 -8.94 4.09 5.92
C TYR A 25 -9.67 5.07 6.84
N LYS A 26 -9.34 5.10 8.14
CA LYS A 26 -9.90 6.07 9.08
C LYS A 26 -9.41 7.51 8.79
N VAL A 27 -8.10 7.70 8.58
CA VAL A 27 -7.50 9.00 8.24
C VAL A 27 -8.14 9.62 7.00
N PHE A 28 -8.35 8.81 5.96
CA PHE A 28 -8.92 9.27 4.70
C PHE A 28 -10.44 9.15 4.63
N GLU A 29 -11.16 8.84 5.73
CA GLU A 29 -12.60 8.50 5.69
C GLU A 29 -13.50 9.62 5.14
N ARG A 30 -13.06 10.87 5.30
CA ARG A 30 -13.75 12.10 4.84
C ARG A 30 -13.35 12.53 3.43
N THR A 31 -12.42 11.83 2.80
CA THR A 31 -11.95 12.11 1.43
C THR A 31 -12.52 11.08 0.44
N ARG A 32 -12.71 11.46 -0.83
CA ARG A 32 -13.28 10.59 -1.87
C ARG A 32 -12.62 10.82 -3.22
N GLY A 33 -12.65 9.81 -4.09
CA GLY A 33 -12.26 9.99 -5.49
C GLY A 33 -10.77 10.27 -5.64
N GLN A 34 -10.39 11.31 -6.39
CA GLN A 34 -8.98 11.59 -6.67
C GLN A 34 -8.21 12.17 -5.46
N VAL A 35 -8.90 12.81 -4.52
CA VAL A 35 -8.28 13.36 -3.31
C VAL A 35 -8.05 12.30 -2.22
N ASN A 36 -8.71 11.14 -2.32
CA ASN A 36 -8.45 10.03 -1.41
C ASN A 36 -7.19 9.28 -1.85
N LEU A 37 -6.05 9.68 -1.27
CA LEU A 37 -4.75 9.14 -1.61
C LEU A 37 -4.61 7.66 -1.22
N PHE A 38 -5.25 7.21 -0.13
CA PHE A 38 -5.18 5.80 0.26
C PHE A 38 -6.02 4.88 -0.64
N GLU A 39 -7.20 5.33 -1.08
CA GLU A 39 -7.98 4.65 -2.13
C GLU A 39 -7.20 4.56 -3.45
N ARG A 40 -6.40 5.58 -3.78
CA ARG A 40 -5.49 5.53 -4.93
C ARG A 40 -4.37 4.52 -4.68
N PHE A 41 -3.67 4.62 -3.56
CA PHE A 41 -2.54 3.75 -3.19
C PHE A 41 -2.89 2.26 -3.30
N THR A 42 -4.09 1.91 -2.81
CA THR A 42 -4.55 0.52 -2.73
C THR A 42 -5.05 -0.10 -4.04
N ARG A 43 -4.97 0.61 -5.16
CA ARG A 43 -5.43 0.10 -6.46
C ARG A 43 -4.57 -1.05 -6.96
N TYR A 44 -5.25 -2.06 -7.49
CA TYR A 44 -4.67 -3.17 -8.25
C TYR A 44 -5.55 -3.47 -9.47
N ASP A 45 -4.95 -4.10 -10.47
CA ASP A 45 -5.45 -4.14 -11.85
C ASP A 45 -6.82 -4.84 -12.00
N LEU A 46 -7.08 -5.88 -11.20
CA LEU A 46 -8.39 -6.57 -11.25
C LEU A 46 -9.56 -5.63 -10.91
N LYS A 47 -9.38 -4.70 -9.96
CA LYS A 47 -10.40 -3.71 -9.59
C LYS A 47 -10.29 -2.42 -10.40
N TYR A 48 -9.09 -2.06 -10.83
CA TYR A 48 -8.78 -0.82 -11.52
C TYR A 48 -7.89 -1.09 -12.75
N PRO A 49 -8.47 -1.63 -13.84
CA PRO A 49 -7.70 -2.01 -15.02
C PRO A 49 -6.82 -0.87 -15.55
N GLN A 50 -5.55 -1.17 -15.82
CA GLN A 50 -4.51 -0.23 -16.29
C GLN A 50 -4.21 0.94 -15.35
N ARG A 51 -4.70 0.88 -14.10
CA ARG A 51 -4.55 1.94 -13.09
C ARG A 51 -4.10 1.36 -11.76
N ALA A 52 -3.30 0.29 -11.81
CA ALA A 52 -2.73 -0.32 -10.62
C ALA A 52 -1.68 0.61 -9.99
N GLU A 53 -1.59 0.54 -8.67
CA GLU A 53 -0.70 1.34 -7.83
C GLU A 53 0.09 0.33 -6.98
N CYS A 54 0.05 0.40 -5.65
CA CYS A 54 0.75 -0.53 -4.77
C CYS A 54 -0.08 -1.76 -4.38
N GLY A 55 -1.40 -1.76 -4.63
CA GLY A 55 -2.28 -2.79 -4.10
C GLY A 55 -2.38 -2.72 -2.57
N ASN A 56 -2.64 -3.84 -1.92
CA ASN A 56 -2.89 -3.89 -0.49
C ASN A 56 -2.16 -5.07 0.17
N VAL A 57 -2.39 -5.30 1.46
CA VAL A 57 -1.64 -6.34 2.19
C VAL A 57 -1.89 -7.75 1.67
N HIS A 58 -2.99 -7.98 0.93
CA HIS A 58 -3.44 -9.25 0.37
C HIS A 58 -3.24 -9.35 -1.15
N PHE A 59 -3.29 -8.22 -1.86
CA PHE A 59 -3.26 -8.15 -3.33
C PHE A 59 -2.08 -7.29 -3.79
N ALA A 60 -1.18 -7.89 -4.56
CA ALA A 60 -0.21 -7.16 -5.35
C ALA A 60 -0.86 -6.51 -6.58
N PRO A 61 -0.17 -5.58 -7.27
CA PRO A 61 -0.73 -4.85 -8.42
C PRO A 61 -1.35 -5.73 -9.52
N ASN A 62 -0.81 -6.93 -9.74
CA ASN A 62 -1.27 -7.86 -10.78
C ASN A 62 -2.14 -9.02 -10.26
N SER A 63 -2.37 -9.12 -8.94
CA SER A 63 -3.06 -10.23 -8.30
C SER A 63 -4.49 -10.40 -8.83
N VAL A 64 -4.90 -11.65 -9.06
CA VAL A 64 -6.26 -11.99 -9.51
C VAL A 64 -7.10 -12.70 -8.45
N ARG A 65 -6.48 -13.03 -7.31
CA ARG A 65 -7.11 -13.63 -6.13
C ARG A 65 -6.33 -13.26 -4.88
N ASP A 66 -6.87 -13.62 -3.73
CA ASP A 66 -6.25 -13.40 -2.43
C ASP A 66 -4.87 -14.07 -2.35
N TYR A 67 -3.88 -13.39 -1.76
CA TYR A 67 -2.48 -13.83 -1.60
C TYR A 67 -1.73 -14.18 -2.90
N ASP A 68 -2.19 -13.68 -4.05
CA ASP A 68 -1.61 -13.96 -5.37
C ASP A 68 -0.39 -13.09 -5.68
N TRP A 69 0.60 -13.05 -4.76
CA TRP A 69 1.82 -12.25 -4.92
C TRP A 69 2.83 -12.88 -5.89
N GLY A 70 2.70 -14.17 -6.19
CA GLY A 70 3.58 -14.90 -7.10
C GLY A 70 3.16 -14.85 -8.57
N ASN A 71 2.16 -14.05 -8.93
CA ASN A 71 1.61 -14.03 -10.29
C ASN A 71 2.64 -13.46 -11.29
N PRO A 72 3.07 -14.23 -12.32
CA PRO A 72 4.08 -13.75 -13.26
C PRO A 72 3.52 -12.80 -14.33
N ARG A 73 2.20 -12.56 -14.37
CA ARG A 73 1.59 -11.70 -15.38
C ARG A 73 2.08 -10.25 -15.22
N PRO A 74 2.71 -9.65 -16.23
CA PRO A 74 3.11 -8.26 -16.14
C PRO A 74 1.89 -7.32 -16.17
N VAL A 75 1.99 -6.19 -15.46
CA VAL A 75 0.95 -5.17 -15.37
C VAL A 75 1.54 -3.77 -15.35
N LEU A 76 0.82 -2.79 -15.90
CA LEU A 76 1.18 -1.38 -15.73
C LEU A 76 0.82 -0.93 -14.31
N SER A 77 1.80 -0.40 -13.59
CA SER A 77 1.62 0.14 -12.24
C SER A 77 2.34 1.49 -12.07
N LEU A 78 1.72 2.36 -11.27
CA LEU A 78 2.28 3.62 -10.81
C LEU A 78 2.97 3.51 -9.43
N CYS A 79 3.20 2.29 -8.91
CA CYS A 79 3.83 2.05 -7.60
C CYS A 79 5.05 2.95 -7.31
N ASP A 80 6.01 3.05 -8.22
CA ASP A 80 7.21 3.89 -8.01
C ASP A 80 6.93 5.37 -7.82
N GLN A 81 5.79 5.88 -8.31
CA GLN A 81 5.43 7.29 -8.09
C GLN A 81 5.28 7.62 -6.61
N TRP A 82 4.97 6.63 -5.76
CA TRP A 82 4.88 6.82 -4.33
C TRP A 82 6.23 7.14 -3.66
N TYR A 83 7.36 6.76 -4.27
CA TYR A 83 8.68 7.25 -3.84
C TYR A 83 8.92 8.73 -4.17
N HIS A 84 8.14 9.29 -5.10
CA HIS A 84 8.22 10.69 -5.54
C HIS A 84 7.10 11.56 -4.95
N PHE A 85 6.33 11.01 -4.02
CA PHE A 85 5.26 11.72 -3.33
C PHE A 85 5.73 13.10 -2.82
N PRO A 86 4.96 14.19 -3.02
CA PRO A 86 3.57 14.25 -3.46
C PRO A 86 3.37 14.30 -4.99
N ARG A 87 4.44 14.23 -5.78
CA ARG A 87 4.36 14.27 -7.24
C ARG A 87 3.99 12.88 -7.78
N LEU A 88 2.73 12.71 -8.17
CA LEU A 88 2.16 11.43 -8.63
C LEU A 88 1.69 11.47 -10.09
N ASP A 89 2.32 12.29 -10.93
CA ASP A 89 1.97 12.55 -12.34
C ASP A 89 2.92 11.88 -13.35
N GLY A 90 3.82 11.01 -12.88
CA GLY A 90 4.71 10.25 -13.76
C GLY A 90 3.99 9.12 -14.52
N ASN A 91 4.76 8.46 -15.39
CA ASN A 91 4.26 7.38 -16.23
C ASN A 91 4.24 6.05 -15.47
N PRO A 92 3.27 5.16 -15.76
CA PRO A 92 3.28 3.80 -15.22
C PRO A 92 4.47 3.01 -15.78
N LYS A 93 5.01 2.10 -14.97
CA LYS A 93 5.99 1.09 -15.40
C LYS A 93 5.34 -0.28 -15.53
N LEU A 94 5.90 -1.12 -16.40
CA LEU A 94 5.51 -2.53 -16.47
C LEU A 94 6.22 -3.29 -15.34
N VAL A 95 5.46 -3.91 -14.45
CA VAL A 95 5.96 -4.68 -13.29
C VAL A 95 5.34 -6.06 -13.24
N ASP A 96 5.99 -6.98 -12.54
CA ASP A 96 5.50 -8.31 -12.23
C ASP A 96 5.89 -8.73 -10.81
N ALA A 97 5.65 -10.00 -10.45
CA ALA A 97 5.94 -10.52 -9.12
C ALA A 97 7.35 -10.25 -8.59
N HIS A 98 8.38 -10.10 -9.44
CA HIS A 98 9.75 -9.86 -9.00
C HIS A 98 9.89 -8.53 -8.25
N GLU A 99 9.05 -7.55 -8.58
CA GLU A 99 9.03 -6.22 -7.96
C GLU A 99 8.78 -6.30 -6.44
N TRP A 100 7.93 -7.22 -5.99
CA TRP A 100 7.55 -7.41 -4.58
C TRP A 100 7.96 -8.77 -4.01
N GLY A 101 8.95 -9.43 -4.64
CA GLY A 101 9.60 -10.62 -4.07
C GLY A 101 9.01 -11.97 -4.45
N GLY A 102 8.27 -12.05 -5.55
CA GLY A 102 8.02 -13.31 -6.25
C GLY A 102 7.08 -14.29 -5.55
N GLY A 103 6.23 -13.81 -4.63
CA GLY A 103 5.37 -14.65 -3.81
C GLY A 103 5.82 -14.79 -2.35
N ASP A 104 6.99 -14.25 -1.97
CA ASP A 104 7.40 -14.21 -0.57
C ASP A 104 6.58 -13.18 0.22
N ILE A 105 5.87 -13.66 1.23
CA ILE A 105 5.00 -12.86 2.10
C ILE A 105 5.74 -11.68 2.74
N ARG A 106 6.96 -11.90 3.24
CA ARG A 106 7.74 -10.87 3.94
C ARG A 106 8.27 -9.83 2.97
N ALA A 107 8.63 -10.24 1.77
CA ALA A 107 9.08 -9.34 0.72
C ALA A 107 7.92 -8.47 0.24
N HIS A 108 6.73 -9.03 0.01
CA HIS A 108 5.55 -8.27 -0.39
C HIS A 108 5.19 -7.20 0.64
N HIS A 109 5.07 -7.58 1.92
CA HIS A 109 4.70 -6.62 2.96
C HIS A 109 5.77 -5.54 3.19
N ARG A 110 7.06 -5.90 3.14
CA ARG A 110 8.13 -4.88 3.23
C ARG A 110 8.10 -3.94 2.04
N TRP A 111 7.93 -4.46 0.83
CA TRP A 111 7.78 -3.65 -0.38
C TRP A 111 6.59 -2.70 -0.24
N TRP A 112 5.42 -3.20 0.15
CA TRP A 112 4.20 -2.40 0.29
C TRP A 112 4.34 -1.29 1.34
N LEU A 113 4.86 -1.61 2.53
CA LEU A 113 5.11 -0.64 3.61
C LEU A 113 6.19 0.39 3.22
N HIS A 114 7.17 0.02 2.40
CA HIS A 114 8.23 0.92 1.95
C HIS A 114 7.71 2.04 1.02
N HIS A 115 6.58 1.81 0.34
CA HIS A 115 5.94 2.81 -0.51
C HIS A 115 5.13 3.85 0.27
N PHE A 116 5.00 3.74 1.60
CA PHE A 116 4.26 4.73 2.37
C PHE A 116 4.98 6.08 2.34
N PRO A 117 4.26 7.18 2.01
CA PRO A 117 4.77 8.53 2.18
C PRO A 117 5.26 8.80 3.60
N HIS A 118 6.45 9.38 3.70
CA HIS A 118 7.14 9.68 4.96
C HIS A 118 7.92 11.01 4.89
N ILE A 119 7.27 12.03 4.35
CA ILE A 119 7.86 13.37 4.16
C ILE A 119 7.10 14.43 4.97
N THR A 120 7.72 15.61 5.12
CA THR A 120 7.08 16.77 5.74
C THR A 120 6.12 17.45 4.75
N GLY A 121 4.93 17.77 5.23
CA GLY A 121 3.88 18.47 4.48
C GLY A 121 2.51 17.86 4.75
N GLU A 122 1.47 18.46 4.18
CA GLU A 122 0.09 18.01 4.35
C GLU A 122 -0.79 18.45 3.17
N SER A 123 -1.93 17.78 3.01
CA SER A 123 -3.04 18.23 2.18
C SER A 123 -4.32 17.99 2.96
N ASP A 124 -5.22 18.98 2.97
CA ASP A 124 -6.56 18.87 3.57
C ASP A 124 -6.54 18.40 5.04
N GLY A 125 -5.53 18.85 5.80
CA GLY A 125 -5.34 18.47 7.20
C GLY A 125 -4.82 17.05 7.43
N ILE A 126 -4.48 16.33 6.35
CA ILE A 126 -3.84 15.00 6.41
C ILE A 126 -2.36 15.17 6.07
N ALA A 127 -1.51 14.86 7.02
CA ALA A 127 -0.07 14.95 6.83
C ALA A 127 0.49 13.81 5.99
N TRP A 128 1.53 14.15 5.23
CA TRP A 128 2.16 13.31 4.23
C TRP A 128 3.08 12.23 4.82
N ASN A 129 3.27 12.21 6.13
CA ASN A 129 3.95 11.12 6.82
C ASN A 129 2.94 10.14 7.39
N TRP A 130 2.61 9.09 6.63
CA TRP A 130 1.57 8.14 7.03
C TRP A 130 1.98 7.30 8.25
N TRP A 131 3.28 7.10 8.46
CA TRP A 131 3.78 6.37 9.62
C TRP A 131 3.41 7.01 10.95
N GLN A 132 3.20 8.33 11.00
CA GLN A 132 2.77 8.99 12.23
C GLN A 132 1.44 8.41 12.74
N TYR A 133 0.49 8.18 11.82
CA TYR A 133 -0.83 7.64 12.15
C TYR A 133 -0.74 6.15 12.47
N VAL A 134 0.04 5.40 11.68
CA VAL A 134 0.19 3.94 11.86
C VAL A 134 0.78 3.62 13.23
N ILE A 135 1.84 4.36 13.62
CA ILE A 135 2.53 4.16 14.90
C ILE A 135 1.70 4.71 16.07
N ASP A 136 1.16 5.92 15.94
CA ASP A 136 0.31 6.55 16.95
C ASP A 136 -1.09 6.88 16.38
N PRO A 137 -2.08 5.98 16.55
CA PRO A 137 -3.44 6.19 16.08
C PRO A 137 -4.15 7.37 16.74
N ASN A 138 -3.62 7.92 17.85
CA ASN A 138 -4.21 9.11 18.49
C ASN A 138 -3.95 10.39 17.69
N THR A 139 -3.07 10.32 16.68
CA THR A 139 -2.79 11.46 15.79
C THR A 139 -3.78 11.56 14.62
N VAL A 140 -4.70 10.61 14.47
CA VAL A 140 -5.74 10.64 13.43
C VAL A 140 -6.67 11.84 13.65
N PRO A 141 -6.90 12.71 12.64
CA PRO A 141 -7.72 13.93 12.76
C PRO A 141 -9.24 13.71 12.77
#